data_AF-A0A317UWG7-F1
#
_entry.id   AF-A0A317UWG7-F1
#
_cell.length_a   1.000
_cell.length_b   1.000
_cell.length_c   1.000
_cell.angle_alpha   90.00
_cell.angle_beta   90.00
_cell.angle_gamma   90.00
#
_symmetry.space_group_name_H-M   'P 1'
#
loop_
_entity.id
_entity.type
_entity.pdbx_description
1 polymer ?
#
loop_
_entity_poly.entity_id
_entity_poly.type
_entity_poly.pdbx_seq_one_letter_code
_entity_poly.pdbx_strand_id
1 'polypeptide(L)'
;MSPSQVLDCPAGFATQVTLGPTTSGTAEEYELVFARRALSKIKARLGLEATERLLQPDIDESNAFWGQVLADNCTNEFRPARVELAINGLSMDEFLPWFRERCQKRVPWMLAAQPEHWVVVSPAAAANANTNADGGSSPGYHEKVIENLGPWISRFFITFSPPSHPCQLGDLNAEAYPLQMTGYGHTDDGQINGYVLHQFRPHANSVGFDANLCIYFPASAPEVLFEQHRQHLVVEFTNWARHCYRDIKGKTS
;
A
#
# COMPACT_ATOMS: atom_id res chain seq x y z
N MET A 1 16.68 22.06 2.33
CA MET A 1 15.40 21.65 2.94
C MET A 1 15.38 22.14 4.37
N SER A 2 14.31 22.81 4.81
CA SER A 2 14.10 23.03 6.25
C SER A 2 14.03 21.64 6.92
N PRO A 3 14.63 21.42 8.11
CA PRO A 3 14.37 20.21 8.86
C PRO A 3 12.86 20.03 9.02
N SER A 4 12.42 18.78 8.91
CA SER A 4 11.02 18.40 9.13
C SER A 4 10.56 19.00 10.46
N GLN A 5 9.45 19.75 10.44
CA GLN A 5 8.83 20.29 11.65
C GLN A 5 7.93 19.26 12.36
N VAL A 6 8.07 17.98 12.02
CA VAL A 6 7.39 16.89 12.73
C VAL A 6 7.89 16.88 14.17
N LEU A 7 6.96 16.96 15.11
CA LEU A 7 7.26 17.02 16.53
C LEU A 7 7.61 15.63 17.04
N ASP A 8 8.84 15.46 17.51
CA ASP A 8 9.23 14.28 18.29
C ASP A 8 8.77 14.44 19.74
N CYS A 9 8.50 13.34 20.43
CA CYS A 9 8.22 13.34 21.86
C CYS A 9 9.55 13.23 22.64
N PRO A 10 10.06 14.30 23.27
CA PRO A 10 11.38 14.27 23.88
C PRO A 10 11.39 13.38 25.12
N ALA A 11 12.49 12.64 25.31
CA ALA A 11 12.66 11.80 26.49
C ALA A 11 12.53 12.61 27.79
N GLY A 12 11.73 12.11 28.74
CA GLY A 12 11.47 12.77 30.02
C GLY A 12 10.34 13.80 30.01
N PHE A 13 9.72 14.07 28.86
CA PHE A 13 8.48 14.83 28.78
C PHE A 13 7.26 13.91 28.90
N ALA A 14 6.27 14.32 29.68
CA ALA A 14 4.98 13.65 29.77
C ALA A 14 3.88 14.68 30.03
N THR A 15 2.73 14.47 29.40
CA THR A 15 1.50 15.23 29.69
C THR A 15 0.53 14.32 30.43
N GLN A 16 0.03 14.77 31.58
CA GLN A 16 -1.05 14.11 32.30
C GLN A 16 -2.37 14.81 31.99
N VAL A 17 -3.33 14.06 31.45
CA VAL A 17 -4.69 14.57 31.24
C VAL A 17 -5.45 14.47 32.57
N THR A 18 -5.84 15.62 33.13
CA THR A 18 -6.54 15.70 34.43
C THR A 18 -8.06 15.87 34.29
N LEU A 19 -8.55 16.23 33.10
CA LEU A 19 -9.97 16.36 32.79
C LEU A 19 -10.21 16.20 31.28
N GLY A 20 -11.27 15.47 30.90
CA GLY A 20 -11.57 15.10 29.51
C GLY A 20 -10.51 14.15 28.91
N PRO A 21 -10.52 13.89 27.59
CA PRO A 21 -11.70 13.77 26.74
C PRO A 21 -12.67 12.70 27.29
N THR A 22 -13.90 12.65 26.78
CA THR A 22 -14.87 11.60 27.18
C THR A 22 -14.60 10.26 26.48
N THR A 23 -13.86 10.27 25.38
CA THR A 23 -13.38 9.06 24.70
C THR A 23 -11.99 8.76 25.21
N SER A 24 -11.68 7.49 25.46
CA SER A 24 -10.34 7.05 25.86
C SER A 24 -9.36 7.10 24.68
N GLY A 25 -8.08 7.35 25.00
CA GLY A 25 -6.98 7.35 24.04
C GLY A 25 -5.82 8.25 24.46
N THR A 26 -4.68 8.10 23.80
CA THR A 26 -3.48 8.93 24.00
C THR A 26 -3.46 10.12 23.03
N ALA A 27 -2.57 11.09 23.27
CA ALA A 27 -2.40 12.24 22.38
C ALA A 27 -2.02 11.80 20.96
N GLU A 28 -1.14 10.80 20.84
CA GLU A 28 -0.69 10.22 19.57
C GLU A 28 -1.83 9.51 18.83
N GLU A 29 -2.70 8.80 19.55
CA GLU A 29 -3.87 8.16 18.96
C GLU A 29 -4.87 9.20 18.42
N TYR A 30 -5.12 10.27 19.17
CA TYR A 30 -5.97 11.37 18.71
C TYR A 30 -5.34 12.09 17.51
N GLU A 31 -4.05 12.39 17.58
CA GLU A 31 -3.32 13.05 16.49
C GLU A 31 -3.39 12.22 15.21
N LEU A 32 -3.20 10.91 15.27
CA LEU A 32 -3.35 10.03 14.11
C LEU A 32 -4.75 10.15 13.49
N VAL A 33 -5.81 10.18 14.31
CA VAL A 33 -7.19 10.39 13.83
C VAL A 33 -7.33 11.77 13.19
N PHE A 34 -6.75 12.81 13.80
CA PHE A 34 -6.83 14.18 13.29
C PHE A 34 -6.08 14.34 11.97
N ALA A 35 -4.87 13.80 11.87
CA ALA A 35 -4.04 13.79 10.67
C ALA A 35 -4.75 13.06 9.53
N ARG A 36 -5.26 11.84 9.78
CA ARG A 36 -6.03 11.08 8.77
C ARG A 36 -7.27 11.84 8.30
N ARG A 37 -8.01 12.47 9.21
CA ARG A 37 -9.19 13.30 8.87
C ARG A 37 -8.82 14.52 8.04
N ALA A 38 -7.76 15.24 8.43
CA ALA A 38 -7.28 16.41 7.70
C ALA A 38 -6.82 16.03 6.28
N LEU A 39 -5.99 14.98 6.18
CA LEU A 39 -5.46 14.48 4.91
C LEU A 39 -6.58 13.99 3.99
N SER A 40 -7.51 13.19 4.51
CA SER A 40 -8.68 12.73 3.75
C SER A 40 -9.49 13.90 3.20
N LYS A 41 -9.73 14.94 4.01
CA LYS A 41 -10.49 16.13 3.60
C LYS A 41 -9.78 16.91 2.49
N ILE A 42 -8.45 17.03 2.56
CA ILE A 42 -7.65 17.72 1.53
C ILE A 42 -7.66 16.90 0.23
N LYS A 43 -7.34 15.60 0.28
CA LYS A 43 -7.36 14.70 -0.88
C LYS A 43 -8.72 14.70 -1.59
N ALA A 44 -9.81 14.61 -0.82
CA ALA A 44 -11.16 14.64 -1.37
C ALA A 44 -11.52 15.96 -2.06
N ARG A 45 -11.02 17.10 -1.56
CA ARG A 45 -11.27 18.43 -2.16
C ARG A 45 -10.43 18.70 -3.40
N LEU A 46 -9.20 18.21 -3.44
CA LEU A 46 -8.34 18.32 -4.61
C LEU A 46 -8.85 17.41 -5.74
N GLY A 47 -9.25 16.17 -5.41
CA GLY A 47 -9.52 15.15 -6.39
C GLY A 47 -8.24 14.61 -7.04
N LEU A 48 -8.35 13.48 -7.74
CA LEU A 48 -7.18 12.71 -8.19
C LEU A 48 -6.27 13.50 -9.14
N GLU A 49 -6.84 14.19 -10.13
CA GLU A 49 -6.09 14.94 -11.13
C GLU A 49 -5.32 16.12 -10.53
N ALA A 50 -5.93 16.88 -9.61
CA ALA A 50 -5.24 17.99 -8.95
C ALA A 50 -4.22 17.49 -7.93
N THR A 51 -4.45 16.34 -7.28
CA THR A 51 -3.45 15.69 -6.42
C THR A 51 -2.23 15.25 -7.23
N GLU A 52 -2.40 14.61 -8.38
CA GLU A 52 -1.27 14.25 -9.25
C GLU A 52 -0.51 15.48 -9.73
N ARG A 53 -1.20 16.54 -10.19
CA ARG A 53 -0.53 17.80 -10.56
C ARG A 53 0.24 18.44 -9.42
N LEU A 54 -0.30 18.39 -8.19
CA LEU A 54 0.37 18.93 -7.01
C LEU A 54 1.69 18.19 -6.72
N LEU A 55 1.68 16.87 -6.90
CA LEU A 55 2.81 15.98 -6.61
C LEU A 55 3.77 15.80 -7.79
N GLN A 56 3.52 16.46 -8.93
CA GLN A 56 4.36 16.29 -10.12
C GLN A 56 5.85 16.56 -9.86
N PRO A 57 6.27 17.58 -9.08
CA PRO A 57 7.68 17.75 -8.76
C PRO A 57 8.30 16.58 -8.00
N ASP A 58 7.57 15.98 -7.05
CA ASP A 58 8.03 14.81 -6.29
C ASP A 58 8.07 13.55 -7.17
N ILE A 59 7.12 13.42 -8.11
CA ILE A 59 7.09 12.35 -9.10
C ILE A 59 8.29 12.48 -10.06
N ASP A 60 8.63 13.68 -10.51
CA ASP A 60 9.80 13.91 -11.37
C ASP A 60 11.10 13.55 -10.65
N GLU A 61 11.22 13.89 -9.36
CA GLU A 61 12.34 13.47 -8.51
C GLU A 61 12.40 11.94 -8.39
N SER A 62 11.25 11.30 -8.12
CA SER A 62 11.16 9.84 -8.05
C SER A 62 11.51 9.15 -9.37
N ASN A 63 11.11 9.71 -10.51
CA ASN A 63 11.44 9.19 -11.83
C ASN A 63 12.95 9.24 -12.09
N ALA A 64 13.63 10.32 -11.70
CA ALA A 64 15.08 10.39 -11.78
C ALA A 64 15.77 9.36 -10.87
N PHE A 65 15.24 9.16 -9.66
CA PHE A 65 15.71 8.11 -8.74
C PHE A 65 15.56 6.71 -9.35
N TRP A 66 14.39 6.37 -9.89
CA TRP A 66 14.15 5.06 -10.51
C TRP A 66 15.03 4.84 -11.74
N GLY A 67 15.23 5.87 -12.57
CA GLY A 67 16.14 5.79 -13.71
C GLY A 67 17.57 5.43 -13.29
N GLN A 68 18.07 6.02 -12.19
CA GLN A 68 19.38 5.69 -11.65
C GLN A 68 19.43 4.27 -11.07
N VAL A 69 18.47 3.90 -10.21
CA VAL A 69 18.39 2.57 -9.59
C VAL A 69 18.37 1.47 -10.66
N LEU A 70 17.57 1.64 -11.71
CA LEU A 70 17.42 0.66 -12.77
C LEU A 70 18.65 0.61 -13.68
N ALA A 71 19.28 1.75 -13.98
CA ALA A 71 20.55 1.80 -14.72
C ALA A 71 21.69 1.10 -13.96
N ASP A 72 21.71 1.20 -12.63
CA ASP A 72 22.72 0.56 -11.77
C ASP A 72 22.45 -0.94 -11.55
N ASN A 73 21.24 -1.43 -11.85
CA ASN A 73 20.86 -2.84 -11.65
C ASN A 73 21.31 -3.76 -12.80
N CYS A 74 22.59 -3.70 -13.17
CA CYS A 74 23.15 -4.44 -14.32
C CYS A 74 23.03 -5.98 -14.21
N THR A 75 22.80 -6.52 -13.01
CA THR A 75 22.65 -7.96 -12.76
C THR A 75 21.20 -8.44 -12.91
N ASN A 76 20.24 -7.51 -13.02
CA ASN A 76 18.81 -7.80 -12.96
C ASN A 76 18.43 -8.57 -11.67
N GLU A 77 19.15 -8.33 -10.58
CA GLU A 77 18.85 -8.91 -9.28
C GLU A 77 17.81 -8.08 -8.54
N PHE A 78 16.97 -8.76 -7.76
CA PHE A 78 15.92 -8.13 -6.97
C PHE A 78 15.96 -8.68 -5.54
N ARG A 79 15.84 -7.80 -4.56
CA ARG A 79 15.85 -8.13 -3.12
C ARG A 79 14.44 -7.96 -2.52
N PRO A 80 14.08 -8.75 -1.49
CA PRO A 80 12.76 -8.67 -0.88
C PRO A 80 12.64 -7.54 0.14
N ALA A 81 11.59 -6.71 0.02
CA ALA A 81 10.99 -5.95 1.10
C ALA A 81 9.79 -6.75 1.64
N ARG A 82 10.05 -7.59 2.66
CA ARG A 82 9.09 -8.58 3.19
C ARG A 82 8.63 -8.25 4.60
N VAL A 83 7.35 -8.46 4.86
CA VAL A 83 6.75 -8.51 6.20
C VAL A 83 5.83 -9.71 6.33
N GLU A 84 5.72 -10.26 7.53
CA GLU A 84 4.80 -11.35 7.86
C GLU A 84 3.85 -10.89 8.96
N LEU A 85 2.55 -11.06 8.71
CA LEU A 85 1.49 -10.64 9.62
C LEU A 85 0.65 -11.86 10.03
N ALA A 86 0.34 -11.96 11.31
CA ALA A 86 -0.65 -12.90 11.84
C ALA A 86 -1.90 -12.11 12.27
N ILE A 87 -2.96 -12.22 11.49
CA ILE A 87 -4.21 -11.50 11.71
C ILE A 87 -5.18 -12.40 12.46
N ASN A 88 -5.66 -11.94 13.61
CA ASN A 88 -6.57 -12.67 14.50
C ASN A 88 -7.96 -12.04 14.51
N GLY A 89 -8.99 -12.87 14.68
CA GLY A 89 -10.40 -12.45 14.76
C GLY A 89 -11.08 -12.25 13.39
N LEU A 90 -10.35 -12.43 12.29
CA LEU A 90 -10.85 -12.29 10.92
C LEU A 90 -10.32 -13.46 10.10
N SER A 91 -11.20 -14.27 9.52
CA SER A 91 -10.77 -15.38 8.67
C SER A 91 -10.31 -14.90 7.29
N MET A 92 -9.47 -15.71 6.63
CA MET A 92 -9.05 -15.47 5.25
C MET A 92 -10.24 -15.36 4.29
N ASP A 93 -11.26 -16.20 4.48
CA ASP A 93 -12.48 -16.27 3.66
C ASP A 93 -13.38 -15.04 3.84
N GLU A 94 -13.26 -14.33 4.96
CA GLU A 94 -13.91 -13.04 5.16
C GLU A 94 -13.09 -11.90 4.53
N PHE A 95 -11.78 -11.92 4.71
CA PHE A 95 -10.91 -10.83 4.29
C PHE A 95 -10.74 -10.73 2.77
N LEU A 96 -10.40 -11.82 2.09
CA LEU A 96 -10.02 -11.76 0.68
C LEU A 96 -11.16 -11.36 -0.26
N PRO A 97 -12.40 -11.85 -0.10
CA PRO A 97 -13.53 -11.35 -0.88
C PRO A 97 -13.82 -9.87 -0.60
N TRP A 98 -13.77 -9.45 0.67
CA TRP A 98 -13.96 -8.06 1.08
C TRP A 98 -12.93 -7.12 0.46
N PHE A 99 -11.68 -7.57 0.40
CA PHE A 99 -10.55 -6.83 -0.16
C PHE A 99 -10.69 -6.68 -1.68
N ARG A 100 -10.92 -7.79 -2.40
CA ARG A 100 -11.11 -7.79 -3.87
C ARG A 100 -12.24 -6.86 -4.30
N GLU A 101 -13.39 -6.88 -3.59
CA GLU A 101 -14.51 -5.98 -3.89
C GLU A 101 -14.07 -4.49 -3.82
N ARG A 102 -13.27 -4.13 -2.81
CA ARG A 102 -12.84 -2.74 -2.57
C ARG A 102 -11.77 -2.28 -3.54
N CYS A 103 -10.79 -3.12 -3.86
CA CYS A 103 -9.82 -2.86 -4.93
C CYS A 103 -10.52 -2.50 -6.25
N GLN A 104 -11.60 -3.23 -6.58
CA GLN A 104 -12.30 -3.07 -7.85
C GLN A 104 -13.31 -1.94 -7.87
N LYS A 105 -14.03 -1.69 -6.76
CA LYS A 105 -15.24 -0.86 -6.77
C LYS A 105 -15.25 0.30 -5.77
N ARG A 106 -14.30 0.37 -4.83
CA ARG A 106 -14.31 1.34 -3.73
C ARG A 106 -12.93 1.92 -3.45
N VAL A 107 -12.29 2.46 -4.48
CA VAL A 107 -10.98 3.13 -4.46
C VAL A 107 -10.77 4.08 -3.26
N PRO A 108 -11.72 4.93 -2.80
CA PRO A 108 -11.51 5.77 -1.62
C PRO A 108 -11.16 4.99 -0.33
N TRP A 109 -11.58 3.73 -0.23
CA TRP A 109 -11.25 2.85 0.90
C TRP A 109 -9.85 2.26 0.79
N MET A 110 -9.35 2.07 -0.44
CA MET A 110 -7.95 1.73 -0.70
C MET A 110 -7.04 2.89 -0.30
N LEU A 111 -7.43 4.12 -0.63
CA LEU A 111 -6.70 5.34 -0.23
C LEU A 111 -6.68 5.57 1.29
N ALA A 112 -7.70 5.07 2.02
CA ALA A 112 -7.79 5.28 3.47
C ALA A 112 -6.89 4.34 4.29
N ALA A 113 -6.38 3.25 3.69
CA ALA A 113 -5.60 2.25 4.40
C ALA A 113 -4.15 2.66 4.63
N GLN A 114 -3.60 3.48 3.72
CA GLN A 114 -2.29 4.08 3.88
C GLN A 114 -2.43 5.60 3.62
N PRO A 115 -2.17 6.47 4.61
CA PRO A 115 -2.03 7.91 4.43
C PRO A 115 -1.23 8.37 3.18
N GLU A 116 -0.24 7.61 2.72
CA GLU A 116 0.63 7.89 1.57
C GLU A 116 0.08 7.36 0.24
N HIS A 117 -1.08 6.72 0.21
CA HIS A 117 -1.78 6.46 -1.06
C HIS A 117 -2.40 7.76 -1.58
N TRP A 118 -1.75 8.43 -2.52
CA TRP A 118 -2.19 9.72 -3.06
C TRP A 118 -3.23 9.53 -4.16
N VAL A 119 -2.94 8.63 -5.11
CA VAL A 119 -3.82 8.30 -6.23
C VAL A 119 -3.77 6.80 -6.45
N VAL A 120 -4.94 6.18 -6.60
CA VAL A 120 -5.08 4.79 -7.07
C VAL A 120 -6.20 4.82 -8.10
N VAL A 121 -5.91 4.41 -9.33
CA VAL A 121 -6.89 4.31 -10.40
C VAL A 121 -6.84 2.91 -10.95
N SER A 122 -7.87 2.11 -10.64
CA SER A 122 -8.06 0.82 -11.30
C SER A 122 -8.83 1.01 -12.61
N PRO A 123 -8.49 0.26 -13.67
CA PRO A 123 -9.24 0.27 -14.93
C PRO A 123 -10.75 0.01 -14.75
N ALA A 124 -11.13 -0.82 -13.77
CA ALA A 124 -12.52 -1.09 -13.41
C ALA A 124 -13.25 0.12 -12.78
N ALA A 125 -12.53 1.01 -12.09
CA ALA A 125 -13.08 2.27 -11.59
C ALA A 125 -13.20 3.32 -12.71
N ALA A 126 -12.26 3.33 -13.67
CA ALA A 126 -12.30 4.21 -14.84
C ALA A 126 -13.48 3.91 -15.78
N ALA A 127 -13.88 2.64 -15.92
CA ALA A 127 -15.06 2.23 -16.70
C ALA A 127 -16.42 2.61 -16.06
N ASN A 128 -16.45 2.93 -14.76
CA ASN A 128 -17.65 3.37 -14.04
C ASN A 128 -17.76 4.90 -13.90
N ALA A 129 -16.68 5.63 -14.13
CA ALA A 129 -16.74 7.03 -14.48
C ALA A 129 -17.18 7.10 -15.95
N ASN A 130 -18.12 7.96 -16.31
CA ASN A 130 -18.73 8.03 -17.64
C ASN A 130 -17.76 8.59 -18.71
N THR A 131 -16.56 8.01 -18.78
CA THR A 131 -15.49 8.29 -19.74
C THR A 131 -15.30 7.01 -20.53
N ASN A 132 -15.81 7.02 -21.76
CA ASN A 132 -15.42 6.03 -22.77
C ASN A 132 -13.91 6.11 -22.98
N ALA A 133 -13.19 5.21 -22.33
CA ALA A 133 -11.89 4.70 -22.77
C ALA A 133 -11.78 3.26 -22.23
N ASP A 134 -12.23 2.33 -23.07
CA ASP A 134 -11.65 1.00 -23.23
C ASP A 134 -11.93 0.00 -22.10
N GLY A 135 -13.21 -0.28 -21.88
CA GLY A 135 -13.67 -1.53 -21.29
C GLY A 135 -13.45 -2.72 -22.24
N GLY A 136 -12.28 -3.35 -22.21
CA GLY A 136 -12.06 -4.57 -22.99
C GLY A 136 -10.74 -5.24 -22.66
N SER A 137 -10.81 -6.52 -22.29
CA SER A 137 -9.71 -7.32 -21.75
C SER A 137 -8.49 -7.38 -22.69
N SER A 138 -7.65 -6.34 -22.74
CA SER A 138 -6.45 -6.21 -23.58
C SER A 138 -5.14 -6.42 -22.78
N PRO A 139 -4.06 -6.87 -23.44
CA PRO A 139 -2.72 -6.80 -22.85
C PRO A 139 -2.37 -5.32 -22.65
N GLY A 140 -2.25 -4.87 -21.40
CA GLY A 140 -2.06 -3.44 -21.07
C GLY A 140 -2.90 -2.91 -19.90
N TYR A 141 -3.45 -3.78 -19.04
CA TYR A 141 -4.17 -3.33 -17.83
C TYR A 141 -3.24 -3.06 -16.69
N HIS A 142 -3.14 -1.77 -16.35
CA HIS A 142 -2.30 -1.33 -15.27
C HIS A 142 -3.12 -0.50 -14.28
N GLU A 143 -3.05 -0.85 -13.00
CA GLU A 143 -3.52 0.05 -11.96
C GLU A 143 -2.50 1.18 -11.83
N LYS A 144 -2.92 2.43 -12.07
CA LYS A 144 -2.06 3.58 -11.85
C LYS A 144 -2.04 3.91 -10.36
N VAL A 145 -0.86 3.97 -9.78
CA VAL A 145 -0.64 4.26 -8.37
C VAL A 145 0.31 5.45 -8.25
N ILE A 146 -0.03 6.38 -7.35
CA ILE A 146 0.88 7.40 -6.85
C ILE A 146 0.93 7.24 -5.34
N GLU A 147 2.06 6.75 -4.85
CA GLU A 147 2.31 6.51 -3.42
C GLU A 147 3.80 6.58 -3.12
N ASN A 148 4.12 6.59 -1.82
CA ASN A 148 5.49 6.51 -1.37
C ASN A 148 6.05 5.09 -1.58
N LEU A 149 7.13 4.98 -2.36
CA LEU A 149 8.01 3.80 -2.38
C LEU A 149 9.29 4.16 -1.65
N GLY A 150 9.28 3.92 -0.34
CA GLY A 150 10.24 4.55 0.56
C GLY A 150 10.03 6.06 0.63
N PRO A 151 11.09 6.89 0.64
CA PRO A 151 10.94 8.33 0.80
C PRO A 151 10.44 9.03 -0.48
N TRP A 152 10.35 8.31 -1.61
CA TRP A 152 9.99 8.90 -2.91
C TRP A 152 8.50 8.71 -3.24
N ILE A 153 7.80 9.81 -3.50
CA ILE A 153 6.45 9.79 -4.06
C ILE A 153 6.53 9.33 -5.52
N SER A 154 6.27 8.05 -5.74
CA SER A 154 6.45 7.38 -7.02
C SER A 154 5.13 7.27 -7.76
N ARG A 155 5.12 7.60 -9.06
CA ARG A 155 4.07 7.17 -9.98
C ARG A 155 4.50 5.89 -10.67
N PHE A 156 3.68 4.85 -10.56
CA PHE A 156 3.95 3.56 -11.19
C PHE A 156 2.64 2.83 -11.50
N PHE A 157 2.80 1.69 -12.16
CA PHE A 157 1.73 0.94 -12.79
C PHE A 157 1.83 -0.53 -12.41
N ILE A 158 0.79 -1.06 -11.78
CA ILE A 158 0.77 -2.45 -11.30
C ILE A 158 0.01 -3.34 -12.28
N THR A 159 0.63 -4.47 -12.63
CA THR A 159 0.00 -5.54 -13.41
C THR A 159 -0.05 -6.81 -12.59
N PHE A 160 -1.26 -7.27 -12.24
CA PHE A 160 -1.43 -8.59 -11.66
C PHE A 160 -1.33 -9.66 -12.74
N SER A 161 -0.42 -10.61 -12.54
CA SER A 161 -0.10 -11.67 -13.49
C SER A 161 0.56 -12.84 -12.78
N PRO A 162 0.59 -14.05 -13.38
CA PRO A 162 1.39 -15.14 -12.83
C PRO A 162 2.85 -14.73 -12.61
N PRO A 163 3.53 -15.28 -11.59
CA PRO A 163 4.92 -14.92 -11.29
C PRO A 163 5.81 -15.22 -12.49
N SER A 164 6.66 -14.27 -12.86
CA SER A 164 7.47 -14.33 -14.09
C SER A 164 8.97 -14.19 -13.83
N HIS A 165 9.36 -13.71 -12.66
CA HIS A 165 10.77 -13.49 -12.31
C HIS A 165 11.31 -14.57 -11.37
N PRO A 166 12.59 -14.99 -11.49
CA PRO A 166 13.21 -15.95 -10.58
C PRO A 166 13.10 -15.61 -9.10
N CYS A 167 13.09 -14.33 -8.72
CA CYS A 167 12.91 -13.93 -7.31
C CYS A 167 11.53 -14.31 -6.76
N GLN A 168 10.46 -14.18 -7.56
CA GLN A 168 9.11 -14.60 -7.17
C GLN A 168 9.03 -16.13 -7.15
N LEU A 169 9.54 -16.78 -8.19
CA LEU A 169 9.47 -18.24 -8.34
C LEU A 169 10.25 -18.97 -7.23
N GLY A 170 11.38 -18.42 -6.79
CA GLY A 170 12.20 -19.01 -5.73
C GLY A 170 11.56 -18.99 -4.34
N ASP A 171 10.66 -18.03 -4.08
CA ASP A 171 10.00 -17.85 -2.78
C ASP A 171 8.51 -18.22 -2.80
N LEU A 172 7.97 -18.57 -3.97
CA LEU A 172 6.59 -19.03 -4.12
C LEU A 172 6.42 -20.37 -3.40
N ASN A 173 5.50 -20.42 -2.44
CA ASN A 173 5.16 -21.62 -1.69
C ASN A 173 3.66 -21.89 -1.74
N ALA A 174 3.21 -22.38 -2.90
CA ALA A 174 1.80 -22.64 -3.15
C ALA A 174 1.21 -23.78 -2.29
N GLU A 175 2.05 -24.69 -1.76
CA GLU A 175 1.62 -25.76 -0.86
C GLU A 175 1.26 -25.20 0.53
N ALA A 176 2.10 -24.32 1.09
CA ALA A 176 1.88 -23.76 2.42
C ALA A 176 0.92 -22.56 2.42
N TYR A 177 0.82 -21.85 1.30
CA TYR A 177 -0.05 -20.69 1.14
C TYR A 177 -0.98 -20.94 -0.03
N PRO A 178 -2.24 -21.36 0.17
CA PRO A 178 -3.14 -21.73 -0.92
C PRO A 178 -3.59 -20.56 -1.81
N LEU A 179 -3.40 -19.32 -1.35
CA LEU A 179 -3.77 -18.12 -2.11
C LEU A 179 -2.57 -17.21 -2.25
N GLN A 180 -2.28 -16.81 -3.49
CA GLN A 180 -1.22 -15.86 -3.80
C GLN A 180 -1.75 -14.72 -4.67
N MET A 181 -1.15 -13.56 -4.50
CA MET A 181 -1.29 -12.43 -5.40
C MET A 181 0.08 -12.09 -5.93
N THR A 182 0.22 -12.16 -7.25
CA THR A 182 1.49 -11.96 -7.94
C THR A 182 1.33 -10.93 -9.05
N GLY A 183 2.42 -10.27 -9.40
CA GLY A 183 2.43 -9.25 -10.43
C GLY A 183 3.76 -8.52 -10.49
N TYR A 184 3.76 -7.38 -11.16
CA TYR A 184 4.90 -6.49 -11.25
C TYR A 184 4.45 -5.03 -11.32
N GLY A 185 5.31 -4.15 -10.81
CA GLY A 185 5.22 -2.71 -10.97
C GLY A 185 6.15 -2.25 -12.11
N HIS A 186 5.74 -1.22 -12.83
CA HIS A 186 6.61 -0.53 -13.77
C HIS A 186 6.46 0.98 -13.72
N THR A 187 7.53 1.67 -14.10
CA THR A 187 7.62 3.14 -14.24
C THR A 187 6.85 3.65 -15.46
N ASP A 188 6.77 4.98 -15.59
CA ASP A 188 6.14 5.68 -16.73
C ASP A 188 6.71 5.27 -18.10
N ASP A 189 8.00 4.93 -18.16
CA ASP A 189 8.69 4.48 -19.37
C ASP A 189 8.61 2.95 -19.58
N GLY A 190 7.86 2.24 -18.73
CA GLY A 190 7.61 0.81 -18.85
C GLY A 190 8.68 -0.09 -18.25
N GLN A 191 9.70 0.44 -17.58
CA GLN A 191 10.72 -0.36 -16.92
C GLN A 191 10.18 -0.99 -15.62
N ILE A 192 10.48 -2.26 -15.39
CA ILE A 192 10.03 -2.97 -14.19
C ILE A 192 10.81 -2.46 -12.97
N ASN A 193 10.11 -1.82 -12.04
CA ASN A 193 10.68 -1.32 -10.79
C ASN A 193 10.37 -2.20 -9.58
N GLY A 194 9.55 -3.25 -9.74
CA GLY A 194 9.38 -4.24 -8.70
C GLY A 194 8.49 -5.43 -9.08
N TYR A 195 8.57 -6.49 -8.28
CA TYR A 195 7.75 -7.68 -8.41
C TYR A 195 6.92 -7.92 -7.15
N VAL A 196 5.64 -8.25 -7.31
CA VAL A 196 4.70 -8.49 -6.19
C VAL A 196 4.63 -9.98 -5.90
N LEU A 197 4.76 -10.37 -4.63
CA LEU A 197 4.40 -11.69 -4.13
C LEU A 197 3.76 -11.56 -2.75
N HIS A 198 2.45 -11.68 -2.69
CA HIS A 198 1.72 -11.80 -1.44
C HIS A 198 1.13 -13.19 -1.32
N GLN A 199 1.30 -13.82 -0.17
CA GLN A 199 0.92 -15.21 0.07
C GLN A 199 0.09 -15.28 1.35
N PHE A 200 -1.06 -15.96 1.29
CA PHE A 200 -2.03 -16.02 2.38
C PHE A 200 -2.36 -17.47 2.71
N ARG A 201 -2.55 -17.74 4.01
CA ARG A 201 -3.06 -19.02 4.51
C ARG A 201 -3.96 -18.82 5.72
N PRO A 202 -4.90 -19.73 5.99
CA PRO A 202 -5.60 -19.75 7.27
C PRO A 202 -4.61 -19.82 8.44
N HIS A 203 -4.93 -19.13 9.54
CA HIS A 203 -4.12 -19.24 10.75
C HIS A 203 -4.32 -20.62 11.37
N ALA A 204 -3.24 -21.26 11.83
CA ALA A 204 -3.28 -22.65 12.23
C ALA A 204 -4.16 -22.93 13.48
N ASN A 205 -4.26 -21.96 14.39
CA ASN A 205 -4.72 -22.21 15.77
C ASN A 205 -5.94 -21.38 16.19
N SER A 206 -6.45 -20.50 15.34
CA SER A 206 -7.53 -19.57 15.68
C SER A 206 -8.29 -19.11 14.44
N VAL A 207 -9.42 -18.43 14.65
CA VAL A 207 -10.08 -17.67 13.58
C VAL A 207 -9.14 -16.53 13.20
N GLY A 208 -8.47 -16.67 12.05
CA GLY A 208 -7.40 -15.77 11.62
C GLY A 208 -6.84 -16.15 10.25
N PHE A 209 -5.87 -15.38 9.78
CA PHE A 209 -5.03 -15.75 8.64
C PHE A 209 -3.61 -15.18 8.79
N ASP A 210 -2.64 -15.90 8.21
CA ASP A 210 -1.27 -15.40 8.07
C ASP A 210 -1.10 -14.81 6.67
N ALA A 211 -0.41 -13.68 6.59
CA ALA A 211 -0.04 -13.03 5.34
C ALA A 211 1.49 -12.86 5.29
N ASN A 212 2.12 -13.42 4.27
CA ASN A 212 3.50 -13.12 3.89
C ASN A 212 3.47 -12.16 2.71
N LEU A 213 3.82 -10.90 2.96
CA LEU A 213 3.69 -9.79 2.04
C LEU A 213 5.09 -9.38 1.58
N CYS A 214 5.36 -9.48 0.28
CA CYS A 214 6.65 -9.15 -0.28
C CYS A 214 6.51 -8.36 -1.57
N ILE A 215 7.24 -7.25 -1.65
CA ILE A 215 7.62 -6.63 -2.93
C ILE A 215 9.11 -6.83 -3.10
N TYR A 216 9.54 -7.26 -4.29
CA TYR A 216 10.94 -7.31 -4.64
C TYR A 216 11.31 -6.05 -5.42
N PHE A 217 12.33 -5.33 -4.96
CA PHE A 217 12.88 -4.15 -5.64
C PHE A 217 14.27 -4.47 -6.22
N PRO A 218 14.73 -3.73 -7.24
CA PRO A 218 16.09 -3.85 -7.77
C PRO A 218 17.13 -3.89 -6.64
N ALA A 219 18.11 -4.80 -6.73
CA ALA A 219 19.09 -4.99 -5.67
C ALA A 219 19.94 -3.73 -5.40
N SER A 220 20.11 -2.89 -6.43
CA SER A 220 20.76 -1.58 -6.42
C SER A 220 20.02 -0.50 -5.62
N ALA A 221 18.74 -0.70 -5.31
CA ALA A 221 17.97 0.29 -4.52
C ALA A 221 18.56 0.43 -3.10
N PRO A 222 18.50 1.63 -2.49
CA PRO A 222 19.02 1.87 -1.14
C PRO A 222 18.16 1.22 -0.06
N GLU A 223 18.75 0.83 1.07
CA GLU A 223 18.05 0.11 2.15
C GLU A 223 16.85 0.88 2.73
N VAL A 224 16.88 2.22 2.71
CA VAL A 224 15.75 3.05 3.16
C VAL A 224 14.46 2.74 2.40
N LEU A 225 14.57 2.39 1.11
CA LEU A 225 13.42 2.00 0.30
C LEU A 225 12.78 0.72 0.84
N PHE A 226 13.60 -0.27 1.16
CA PHE A 226 13.15 -1.56 1.67
C PHE A 226 12.50 -1.41 3.04
N GLU A 227 13.15 -0.67 3.95
CA GLU A 227 12.65 -0.51 5.30
C GLU A 227 11.33 0.27 5.35
N GLN A 228 11.26 1.41 4.67
CA GLN A 228 10.03 2.19 4.65
C GLN A 228 8.91 1.49 3.89
N HIS A 229 9.22 0.69 2.86
CA HIS A 229 8.17 -0.10 2.21
C HIS A 229 7.69 -1.28 3.09
N ARG A 230 8.55 -1.88 3.92
CA ARG A 230 8.09 -2.83 4.96
C ARG A 230 7.12 -2.15 5.94
N GLN A 231 7.42 -0.92 6.38
CA GLN A 231 6.54 -0.13 7.22
C GLN A 231 5.20 0.18 6.53
N HIS A 232 5.24 0.53 5.24
CA HIS A 232 4.07 0.75 4.40
C HIS A 232 3.14 -0.47 4.39
N LEU A 233 3.67 -1.66 4.09
CA LEU A 233 2.90 -2.91 4.05
C LEU A 233 2.25 -3.24 5.41
N VAL A 234 2.96 -3.01 6.52
CA VAL A 234 2.40 -3.20 7.87
C VAL A 234 1.20 -2.29 8.10
N VAL A 235 1.33 -0.99 7.79
CA VAL A 235 0.27 0.00 7.99
C VAL A 235 -0.93 -0.32 7.10
N GLU A 236 -0.68 -0.58 5.82
CA GLU A 236 -1.68 -0.82 4.78
C GLU A 236 -2.55 -2.04 5.11
N PHE A 237 -1.94 -3.23 5.22
CA PHE A 237 -2.68 -4.47 5.44
C PHE A 237 -3.34 -4.52 6.83
N THR A 238 -2.71 -3.93 7.86
CA THR A 238 -3.34 -3.81 9.18
C THR A 238 -4.60 -2.95 9.12
N ASN A 239 -4.56 -1.82 8.41
CA ASN A 239 -5.74 -0.95 8.30
C ASN A 239 -6.84 -1.59 7.44
N TRP A 240 -6.50 -2.29 6.35
CA TRP A 240 -7.48 -3.08 5.60
C TRP A 240 -8.13 -4.17 6.44
N ALA A 241 -7.34 -4.96 7.17
CA ALA A 241 -7.87 -5.99 8.06
C ALA A 241 -8.79 -5.38 9.14
N ARG A 242 -8.39 -4.25 9.74
CA ARG A 242 -9.21 -3.52 10.72
C ARG A 242 -10.52 -3.02 10.12
N HIS A 243 -10.50 -2.48 8.90
CA HIS A 243 -11.72 -2.04 8.21
C HIS A 243 -12.65 -3.22 7.92
N CYS A 244 -12.11 -4.32 7.43
CA CYS A 244 -12.85 -5.55 7.19
C CYS A 244 -13.53 -6.07 8.45
N TYR A 245 -12.76 -6.19 9.53
CA TYR A 245 -13.27 -6.62 10.82
C TYR A 245 -14.42 -5.72 11.30
N ARG A 246 -14.27 -4.40 11.23
CA ARG A 246 -15.34 -3.45 11.62
C ARG A 246 -16.60 -3.59 10.76
N ASP A 247 -16.46 -3.75 9.45
CA ASP A 247 -17.59 -3.85 8.54
C ASP A 247 -18.38 -5.15 8.69
N ILE A 248 -17.68 -6.26 8.99
CA ILE A 248 -18.27 -7.60 9.09
C ILE A 248 -18.73 -7.90 10.52
N LYS A 249 -17.92 -7.59 11.53
CA LYS A 249 -18.16 -7.94 12.94
C LYS A 249 -18.70 -6.76 13.77
N GLY A 250 -18.41 -5.53 13.37
CA GLY A 250 -18.82 -4.31 14.08
C GLY A 250 -20.27 -3.87 13.83
N LYS A 251 -21.03 -4.57 12.96
CA LYS A 251 -22.47 -4.34 12.76
C LYS A 251 -23.36 -5.11 13.74
N THR A 252 -22.77 -5.85 14.67
CA THR A 252 -23.46 -6.74 15.63
C THR A 252 -23.54 -6.18 17.06
N SER A 253 -23.29 -4.89 17.26
CA SER A 253 -23.38 -4.20 18.56
C SER A 253 -24.21 -2.94 18.46
#